data_AF-E0U7V1-F1
#
_entry.id   AF-E0U7V1-F1
#
_cell.length_a   1.000
_cell.length_b   1.000
_cell.length_c   1.000
_cell.angle_alpha   90.00
_cell.angle_beta   90.00
_cell.angle_gamma   90.00
#
_symmetry.space_group_name_H-M   'P 1'
#
loop_
_entity.id
_entity.type
_entity.pdbx_description
1 polymer ?
#
loop_
_entity_poly.entity_id
_entity_poly.type
_entity_poly.pdbx_seq_one_letter_code
_entity_poly.pdbx_strand_id
1 'polypeptide(L)'
;MVVVKKKADIERMAFILDQILGGLKGSPFSWGQGQQWAWVPVARELGLDLLTINQISKRGYRLKRGVQPVGKIYLGSPIGLWCNVYLLQIQCVKLEDNKQLSLNLTTQESTGE
;
A
#
# COMPACT_ATOMS: atom_id res chain seq x y z
N MET A 1 -18.93 18.58 11.80
CA MET A 1 -19.91 17.48 11.90
C MET A 1 -19.20 16.28 12.51
N VAL A 2 -19.44 15.99 13.79
CA VAL A 2 -18.79 14.87 14.50
C VAL A 2 -19.62 13.62 14.23
N VAL A 3 -19.09 12.69 13.42
CA VAL A 3 -19.75 11.40 13.18
C VAL A 3 -19.49 10.53 14.39
N VAL A 4 -20.52 10.32 15.21
CA VAL A 4 -20.46 9.38 16.33
C VAL A 4 -20.49 7.96 15.76
N LYS A 5 -19.33 7.28 15.77
CA LYS A 5 -19.23 5.88 15.33
C LYS A 5 -19.82 4.96 16.40
N LYS A 6 -20.50 3.89 15.99
CA LYS A 6 -21.05 2.90 16.95
C LYS A 6 -19.89 2.12 17.58
N LYS A 7 -20.10 1.59 18.79
CA LYS A 7 -19.10 0.79 19.52
C LYS A 7 -18.49 -0.33 18.66
N ALA A 8 -19.33 -1.05 17.92
CA ALA A 8 -18.92 -2.10 17.00
C ALA A 8 -17.97 -1.62 15.88
N ASP A 9 -18.12 -0.38 15.42
CA ASP A 9 -17.24 0.18 14.38
C ASP A 9 -15.85 0.52 14.94
N ILE A 10 -15.80 0.99 16.20
CA ILE A 10 -14.55 1.28 16.89
C ILE A 10 -13.77 -0.02 17.12
N GLU A 11 -14.43 -1.08 17.58
CA GLU A 11 -13.81 -2.40 17.78
C GLU A 11 -13.25 -2.97 16.48
N ARG A 12 -14.00 -2.85 15.37
CA ARG A 12 -13.52 -3.25 14.03
C ARG A 12 -12.29 -2.45 13.61
N MET A 13 -12.31 -1.12 13.79
CA MET A 13 -11.17 -0.27 13.44
C MET A 13 -9.93 -0.59 14.27
N ALA A 14 -10.10 -0.79 15.58
CA ALA A 14 -9.01 -1.19 16.47
C ALA A 14 -8.39 -2.52 16.06
N PHE A 15 -9.23 -3.51 15.74
CA PHE A 15 -8.76 -4.81 15.25
C PHE A 15 -7.92 -4.69 13.96
N ILE A 16 -8.38 -3.90 12.98
CA ILE A 16 -7.64 -3.70 11.73
C ILE A 16 -6.32 -2.97 11.94
N LEU A 17 -6.31 -1.93 12.76
CA LEU A 17 -5.09 -1.21 13.11
C LEU A 17 -4.07 -2.11 13.79
N ASP A 18 -4.52 -2.97 14.71
CA ASP A 18 -3.66 -3.94 15.39
C ASP A 18 -3.02 -4.93 14.40
N GLN A 19 -3.82 -5.52 13.51
CA GLN A 19 -3.32 -6.44 12.48
C GLN A 19 -2.31 -5.78 11.53
N ILE A 20 -2.59 -4.55 11.09
CA ILE A 20 -1.69 -3.79 10.23
C ILE A 20 -0.39 -3.44 10.96
N LEU A 21 -0.49 -3.02 12.23
CA LEU A 21 0.67 -2.70 13.05
C LEU A 21 1.53 -3.93 13.32
N GLY A 22 0.90 -5.08 13.59
CA GLY A 22 1.57 -6.38 13.69
C GLY A 22 2.32 -6.71 12.40
N GLY A 23 1.67 -6.54 11.25
CA GLY A 23 2.28 -6.73 9.94
C GLY A 23 3.52 -5.86 9.70
N LEU A 24 3.42 -4.58 10.02
CA LEU A 24 4.57 -3.65 9.94
C LEU A 24 5.71 -4.02 10.89
N LYS A 25 5.41 -4.67 12.01
CA LYS A 25 6.39 -5.19 12.98
C LYS A 25 6.94 -6.58 12.62
N GLY A 26 6.55 -7.15 11.47
CA GLY A 26 7.05 -8.44 10.99
C GLY A 26 6.13 -9.63 11.30
N SER A 27 4.91 -9.40 11.76
CA SER A 27 3.87 -10.43 11.98
C SER A 27 2.74 -10.25 10.97
N PRO A 28 2.92 -10.68 9.70
CA PRO A 28 1.96 -10.40 8.63
C PRO A 28 0.62 -11.13 8.84
N PHE A 29 -0.48 -10.43 8.63
CA PHE A 29 -1.81 -11.04 8.65
C PHE A 29 -2.07 -11.89 7.40
N SER A 30 -3.09 -12.75 7.45
CA SER A 30 -3.62 -13.46 6.28
C SER A 30 -5.14 -13.35 6.24
N TRP A 31 -5.68 -12.70 5.22
CA TRP A 31 -7.12 -12.53 5.04
C TRP A 31 -7.63 -13.38 3.88
N GLY A 32 -8.53 -14.30 4.18
CA GLY A 32 -9.31 -14.99 3.15
C GLY A 32 -10.24 -14.04 2.39
N GLN A 33 -10.95 -14.54 1.38
CA GLN A 33 -11.84 -13.71 0.56
C GLN A 33 -12.88 -12.97 1.42
N GLY A 34 -13.64 -13.67 2.28
CA GLY A 34 -14.65 -13.02 3.13
C GLY A 34 -14.07 -11.93 4.04
N GLN A 35 -12.87 -12.16 4.60
CA GLN A 35 -12.17 -11.19 5.43
C GLN A 35 -11.68 -9.99 4.61
N GLN A 36 -11.12 -10.21 3.43
CA GLN A 36 -10.71 -9.12 2.54
C GLN A 36 -11.89 -8.19 2.22
N TRP A 37 -13.05 -8.76 1.87
CA TRP A 37 -14.25 -7.99 1.55
C TRP A 37 -14.77 -7.19 2.75
N ALA A 38 -14.62 -7.71 3.97
CA ALA A 38 -15.01 -7.01 5.18
C ALA A 38 -14.01 -5.90 5.59
N TRP A 39 -12.70 -6.16 5.45
CA TRP A 39 -11.67 -5.38 6.13
C TRP A 39 -10.94 -4.38 5.25
N VAL A 40 -10.83 -4.62 3.94
CA VAL A 40 -10.21 -3.66 3.02
C VAL A 40 -10.98 -2.33 2.96
N PRO A 41 -12.33 -2.31 2.92
CA PRO A 41 -13.08 -1.04 2.99
C PRO A 41 -12.83 -0.28 4.30
N VAL A 42 -12.81 -0.99 5.43
CA VAL A 42 -12.54 -0.39 6.75
C VAL A 42 -11.13 0.20 6.81
N ALA A 43 -10.12 -0.49 6.29
CA ALA A 43 -8.76 0.05 6.19
C ALA A 43 -8.74 1.32 5.33
N ARG A 44 -9.45 1.33 4.20
CA ARG A 44 -9.56 2.51 3.34
C ARG A 44 -10.26 3.69 4.02
N GLU A 45 -11.31 3.46 4.80
CA GLU A 45 -11.96 4.50 5.60
C GLU A 45 -11.01 5.15 6.62
N LEU A 46 -9.99 4.42 7.07
CA LEU A 46 -8.91 4.92 7.93
C LEU A 46 -7.78 5.60 7.14
N GLY A 47 -7.91 5.75 5.82
CA GLY A 47 -6.88 6.32 4.95
C GLY A 47 -5.71 5.37 4.66
N LEU A 48 -5.89 4.06 4.89
CA LEU A 48 -4.87 3.03 4.67
C LEU A 48 -5.20 2.25 3.40
N ASP A 49 -4.41 2.45 2.35
CA ASP A 49 -4.55 1.68 1.11
C ASP A 49 -3.64 0.45 1.15
N LEU A 50 -4.26 -0.71 1.37
CA LEU A 50 -3.63 -2.01 1.23
C LEU A 50 -3.68 -2.44 -0.24
N LEU A 51 -2.51 -2.53 -0.87
CA LEU A 51 -2.39 -2.80 -2.31
C LEU A 51 -1.39 -3.92 -2.59
N THR A 52 -1.65 -4.67 -3.65
CA THR A 52 -0.68 -5.61 -4.22
C THR A 52 0.39 -4.87 -5.02
N ILE A 53 1.51 -5.53 -5.29
CA ILE A 53 2.60 -4.96 -6.11
C ILE A 53 2.07 -4.46 -7.46
N ASN A 54 1.24 -5.26 -8.13
CA ASN A 54 0.66 -4.89 -9.42
C ASN A 54 -0.21 -3.63 -9.33
N GLN A 55 -0.98 -3.48 -8.25
CA GLN A 55 -1.81 -2.30 -8.02
C GLN A 55 -0.95 -1.06 -7.70
N ILE A 56 0.15 -1.23 -6.95
CA ILE A 56 1.11 -0.16 -6.65
C ILE A 56 1.77 0.36 -7.93
N SER A 57 2.27 -0.55 -8.78
CA SER A 57 2.87 -0.19 -10.07
C SER A 57 1.87 0.50 -11.00
N LYS A 58 0.63 0.01 -11.09
CA LYS A 58 -0.43 0.65 -11.88
C LYS A 58 -0.77 2.08 -11.43
N ARG A 59 -0.48 2.42 -10.17
CA ARG A 59 -0.70 3.77 -9.61
C ARG A 59 0.52 4.69 -9.77
N GLY A 60 1.60 4.23 -10.41
CA GLY A 60 2.83 5.02 -10.58
C GLY A 60 3.67 5.09 -9.30
N TYR A 61 3.63 4.06 -8.45
CA TYR A 61 4.45 3.95 -7.25
C TYR A 61 5.38 2.75 -7.35
N ARG A 62 6.42 2.73 -6.51
CA ARG A 62 7.27 1.56 -6.25
C ARG A 62 7.44 1.33 -4.77
N LEU A 63 7.75 0.10 -4.38
CA LEU A 63 8.11 -0.23 -3.00
C LEU A 63 9.45 0.41 -2.62
N LYS A 64 9.58 0.82 -1.35
CA LYS A 64 10.87 1.17 -0.74
C LYS A 64 11.76 -0.08 -0.69
N ARG A 65 13.08 0.11 -0.66
CA ARG A 65 14.04 -1.00 -0.67
C ARG A 65 13.88 -1.87 0.59
N GLY A 66 13.78 -3.18 0.42
CA GLY A 66 13.78 -4.16 1.52
C GLY A 66 12.48 -4.24 2.34
N VAL A 67 11.40 -3.57 1.93
CA VAL A 67 10.13 -3.63 2.68
C VAL A 67 9.51 -5.02 2.62
N GLN A 68 9.03 -5.47 3.78
CA GLN A 68 8.28 -6.71 3.92
C GLN A 68 6.77 -6.45 3.73
N PRO A 69 5.99 -7.43 3.24
CA PRO A 69 4.55 -7.28 3.15
C PRO A 69 3.92 -7.14 4.53
N VAL A 70 2.88 -6.30 4.64
CA VAL A 70 2.09 -6.13 5.87
C VAL A 70 1.18 -7.34 6.09
N GLY A 71 0.79 -8.00 5.01
CA GLY A 71 -0.05 -9.19 5.08
C GLY A 71 -0.23 -9.84 3.72
N LYS A 72 -1.13 -10.81 3.68
CA LYS A 72 -1.57 -11.49 2.46
C LYS A 72 -3.08 -11.49 2.37
N ILE A 73 -3.59 -11.32 1.15
CA ILE A 73 -5.03 -11.44 0.84
C ILE A 73 -5.24 -12.58 -0.15
N TYR A 74 -6.34 -13.33 0.00
CA TYR A 74 -6.72 -14.35 -0.95
C TYR A 74 -7.59 -13.74 -2.06
N LEU A 75 -7.03 -13.68 -3.27
CA LEU A 75 -7.79 -13.37 -4.48
C LEU A 75 -8.60 -14.61 -4.85
N GLY A 76 -9.92 -14.55 -4.62
CA GLY A 76 -10.84 -15.65 -4.92
C GLY A 76 -10.88 -16.06 -6.40
N SER A 77 -11.78 -16.98 -6.73
CA SER A 77 -11.94 -17.48 -8.09
C SER A 77 -12.21 -16.35 -9.11
N PRO A 78 -11.67 -16.44 -10.34
CA PRO A 78 -10.90 -17.56 -10.90
C PRO A 78 -9.40 -17.52 -10.58
N ILE A 79 -8.90 -16.48 -9.91
CA ILE A 79 -7.47 -16.29 -9.67
C ILE A 79 -6.95 -17.31 -8.64
N GLY A 80 -7.68 -17.50 -7.54
CA GLY A 80 -7.40 -18.53 -6.53
C GLY A 80 -6.01 -18.44 -5.89
N LEU A 81 -5.49 -17.22 -5.66
CA LEU A 81 -4.11 -17.00 -5.23
C LEU A 81 -4.01 -16.10 -4.00
N TRP A 82 -3.09 -16.44 -3.10
CA TRP A 82 -2.65 -15.54 -2.03
C TRP A 82 -1.67 -14.49 -2.58
N CYS A 83 -2.00 -13.22 -2.40
CA CYS A 83 -1.16 -12.11 -2.83
C CYS A 83 -0.68 -11.29 -1.62
N ASN A 84 0.60 -10.94 -1.65
CA ASN A 84 1.20 -10.01 -0.69
C ASN A 84 0.60 -8.61 -0.86
N VAL A 85 0.31 -7.95 0.26
CA VAL A 85 -0.16 -6.56 0.30
C VAL A 85 0.79 -5.68 1.10
N TYR A 86 0.85 -4.43 0.68
CA TYR A 86 1.69 -3.38 1.24
C TYR A 86 0.85 -2.14 1.47
N LEU A 87 1.27 -1.29 2.40
CA LEU A 87 0.67 0.02 2.63
C LEU A 87 1.26 1.04 1.68
N LEU A 88 0.42 1.61 0.83
CA LEU A 88 0.83 2.64 -0.14
C LEU A 88 1.48 3.83 0.57
N GLN A 89 0.86 4.31 1.63
CA GLN A 89 1.24 5.54 2.36
C GLN A 89 2.59 5.42 3.06
N ILE A 90 2.99 4.21 3.48
CA ILE A 90 4.16 4.00 4.34
C ILE A 90 5.30 3.33 3.58
N GLN A 91 4.99 2.30 2.79
CA GLN A 91 5.99 1.41 2.22
C GLN A 91 6.34 1.72 0.76
N CYS A 92 5.67 2.69 0.15
CA CYS A 92 5.87 3.04 -1.25
C CYS A 92 6.44 4.46 -1.41
N VAL A 93 7.02 4.70 -2.58
CA VAL A 93 7.44 6.02 -3.07
C VAL A 93 6.85 6.24 -4.46
N LYS A 94 6.44 7.47 -4.77
CA LYS A 94 5.94 7.83 -6.08
C LYS A 94 7.09 7.76 -7.09
N LEU A 95 6.84 7.21 -8.27
CA LEU A 95 7.76 7.35 -9.38
C LEU A 95 7.60 8.78 -9.89
N GLU A 96 8.62 9.61 -9.69
CA GLU A 96 8.68 10.91 -10.36
C GLU A 96 8.92 10.66 -11.84
N ASP A 97 8.14 11.32 -12.70
CA ASP A 97 8.35 11.25 -14.14
C ASP A 97 9.75 11.77 -14.45
N ASN A 98 10.58 10.89 -14.98
CA ASN A 98 12.00 11.11 -15.31
C ASN A 98 12.17 12.08 -16.50
N LYS A 99 11.56 13.27 -16.45
CA LYS A 99 11.68 14.32 -17.48
C LYS A 99 12.74 15.38 -17.16
N GLN A 100 13.29 15.42 -15.95
CA GLN A 100 14.25 16.47 -15.56
C GLN A 100 15.73 16.05 -15.63
N LEU A 101 16.04 14.75 -15.63
CA LEU A 101 17.44 14.28 -15.65
C LEU A 101 18.10 14.36 -17.04
N SER A 102 17.32 14.48 -18.11
CA SER A 102 17.85 14.66 -19.47
C SER A 102 18.09 16.12 -19.87
N LEU A 103 17.59 17.11 -19.11
CA LEU A 103 17.83 18.52 -19.43
C LEU A 103 19.16 19.07 -18.88
N ASN A 104 19.72 18.45 -17.84
CA ASN A 104 20.94 18.95 -17.19
C ASN A 104 22.24 18.39 -17.79
N LEU A 105 22.16 17.35 -18.64
CA LEU A 105 23.33 16.75 -19.29
C LEU A 105 23.71 17.43 -20.62
N THR A 106 22.81 18.22 -21.21
CA THR A 106 23.05 18.88 -22.51
C THR A 106 23.64 20.30 -22.40
N THR A 107 23.82 20.82 -21.18
CA THR A 107 24.28 22.21 -20.97
C THR A 107 25.76 22.29 -20.56
N GLN A 108 26.47 21.16 -20.43
CA GLN A 108 27.88 21.15 -19.99
C GLN A 108 28.91 20.91 -21.11
N GLU A 109 28.51 20.85 -22.39
CA GLU A 109 29.45 20.59 -23.51
C GLU A 109 29.81 21.84 -24.35
N SER A 110 29.44 23.07 -23.95
CA SER A 110 29.61 24.26 -24.83
C SER A 110 30.38 25.45 -24.25
N THR A 111 31.36 25.26 -23.37
CA THR A 111 32.33 26.32 -23.05
C THR A 111 33.64 25.71 -22.57
N GLY A 112 34.63 25.66 -23.47
CA GLY A 112 35.99 25.22 -23.17
C GLY A 112 36.85 25.15 -24.43
N GLU A 113 36.78 26.19 -25.27
CA GLU A 113 37.88 26.56 -26.19
C GLU A 113 38.97 27.29 -25.39
#